data_AF-A0A0F9KIM4-F1
#
_entry.id   AF-A0A0F9KIM4-F1
#
_cell.length_a   1.000
_cell.length_b   1.000
_cell.length_c   1.000
_cell.angle_alpha   90.00
_cell.angle_beta   90.00
_cell.angle_gamma   90.00
#
_symmetry.space_group_name_H-M   'P 1'
#
loop_
_entity.id
_entity.type
_entity.pdbx_description
1 polymer ?
#
loop_
_entity_poly.entity_id
_entity_poly.type
_entity_poly.pdbx_seq_one_letter_code
_entity_poly.pdbx_strand_id
1 'polypeptide(L)' 'MPAKTEKQRRFFGAELARKREGRKTKTGLPEKKLREFA' A
#
# COMPACT_ATOMS: atom_id res chain seq x y z
N MET A 1 11.41 -6.23 0.41
CA MET A 1 10.82 -7.20 -0.53
C MET A 1 9.67 -6.49 -1.23
N PRO A 2 9.63 -6.40 -2.57
CA PRO A 2 8.46 -5.89 -3.29
C PRO A 2 7.28 -6.88 -3.22
N ALA A 3 6.08 -6.45 -3.60
CA ALA A 3 4.92 -7.35 -3.72
C ALA A 3 5.24 -8.48 -4.71
N LYS A 4 5.04 -9.72 -4.28
CA LYS A 4 5.40 -10.91 -5.07
C LYS A 4 4.27 -11.38 -6.00
N THR A 5 3.05 -10.89 -5.77
CA THR A 5 1.86 -11.27 -6.54
C THR A 5 1.06 -10.05 -6.96
N GLU A 6 0.31 -10.18 -8.05
CA GLU A 6 -0.57 -9.11 -8.54
C GLU A 6 -1.65 -8.73 -7.51
N LYS A 7 -2.16 -9.71 -6.75
CA LYS A 7 -3.10 -9.46 -5.65
C LYS A 7 -2.50 -8.57 -4.57
N GLN A 8 -1.24 -8.83 -4.18
CA GLN A 8 -0.53 -7.97 -3.22
C GLN A 8 -0.32 -6.58 -3.80
N ARG A 9 0.08 -6.47 -5.06
CA ARG A 9 0.31 -5.18 -5.73
C ARG A 9 -0.95 -4.30 -5.76
N ARG A 10 -2.10 -4.90 -6.11
CA ARG A 10 -3.41 -4.23 -6.05
C ARG A 10 -3.80 -3.83 -4.63
N PHE A 11 -3.55 -4.70 -3.64
CA PHE A 11 -3.82 -4.41 -2.23
C PHE A 11 -2.99 -3.23 -1.72
N PHE A 12 -1.68 -3.22 -1.97
CA PHE A 12 -0.80 -2.13 -1.56
C PHE A 12 -1.05 -0.83 -2.32
N GLY A 13 -1.44 -0.90 -3.59
CA GLY A 13 -1.92 0.27 -4.33
C GLY A 13 -3.18 0.89 -3.72
N ALA A 14 -4.15 0.07 -3.30
CA ALA A 14 -5.36 0.54 -2.62
C ALA A 14 -5.07 1.11 -1.23
N GLU A 15 -4.13 0.52 -0.50
CA GLU A 15 -3.63 1.05 0.78
C GLU A 15 -2.95 2.41 0.60
N LEU A 16 -2.12 2.55 -0.45
CA LEU A 16 -1.46 3.81 -0.79
C LEU A 16 -2.46 4.91 -1.12
N ALA A 17 -3.49 4.60 -1.92
CA ALA A 17 -4.57 5.53 -2.23
C ALA A 17 -5.32 5.97 -0.96
N ARG A 18 -5.70 5.02 -0.09
CA ARG A 18 -6.30 5.33 1.22
C ARG A 18 -5.43 6.28 2.04
N LYS A 19 -4.12 6.05 2.08
CA LYS A 19 -3.21 6.90 2.85
C LYS A 19 -3.14 8.33 2.30
N ARG A 20 -3.15 8.48 0.97
CA ARG A 20 -3.18 9.78 0.28
C ARG A 20 -4.49 10.53 0.47
N GLU A 21 -5.60 9.82 0.62
CA GLU A 21 -6.89 10.39 1.04
C GLU A 21 -6.91 10.82 2.52
N GLY A 22 -5.80 10.68 3.26
CA GLY A 22 -5.71 10.99 4.69
C GLY A 22 -6.32 9.92 5.60
N ARG A 23 -6.70 8.75 5.05
CA ARG A 23 -7.28 7.65 5.81
C ARG A 23 -6.20 6.73 6.39
N LYS A 24 -6.52 6.04 7.48
CA LYS A 24 -5.64 5.03 8.06
C LYS A 24 -5.55 3.81 7.15
N THR A 25 -4.34 3.27 7.00
CA THR A 25 -4.07 2.03 6.25
C THR A 25 -4.35 0.82 7.11
N LYS A 26 -4.76 -0.30 6.51
CA LYS A 26 -5.00 -1.54 7.27
C LYS A 26 -3.70 -2.20 7.70
N THR A 27 -2.64 -2.01 6.93
CA THR A 27 -1.30 -2.53 7.24
C THR A 27 -0.56 -1.72 8.29
N GLY A 28 -1.01 -0.50 8.61
CA GLY A 28 -0.27 0.43 9.48
C GLY A 28 1.04 0.94 8.87
N LEU A 29 1.34 0.60 7.62
CA LEU A 29 2.58 1.00 6.97
C LEU A 29 2.58 2.48 6.57
N PRO A 30 3.76 3.14 6.59
CA PRO A 30 3.91 4.49 6.08
C PRO A 30 3.79 4.55 4.55
N GLU A 31 3.45 5.72 3.99
CA GLU A 31 3.24 5.91 2.55
C GLU A 31 4.45 5.45 1.72
N LYS A 32 5.67 5.75 2.16
CA LYS A 32 6.91 5.33 1.49
C LYS A 32 6.97 3.80 1.31
N LYS A 33 6.61 3.05 2.35
CA LYS A 33 6.55 1.57 2.29
C LYS A 33 5.46 1.12 1.33
N LEU A 34 4.26 1.70 1.41
CA LEU A 34 3.16 1.34 0.51
C LEU A 34 3.50 1.58 -0.96
N ARG A 35 4.29 2.62 -1.27
CA ARG A 35 4.80 2.90 -2.61
C ARG A 35 5.89 1.92 -3.07
N GLU A 36 6.68 1.36 -2.15
CA GLU A 36 7.64 0.28 -2.48
C GLU A 36 6.93 -1.04 -2.82
N PHE A 37 5.71 -1.25 -2.32
CA PHE A 37 4.94 -2.47 -2.54
C PHE A 37 3.88 -2.37 -3.65
N ALA A 38 3.45 -1.16 -4.04
CA ALA A 38 2.51 -0.89 -5.13
C ALA A 38 3.23 -0.86 -6.49
#